data_AF-A0A3S0SIS7-F1
#
_entry.id   AF-A0A3S0SIS7-F1
#
_cell.length_a   1.000
_cell.length_b   1.000
_cell.length_c   1.000
_cell.angle_alpha   90.00
_cell.angle_beta   90.00
_cell.angle_gamma   90.00
#
_symmetry.space_group_name_H-M   'P 1'
#
loop_
_entity.id
_entity.type
_entity.pdbx_description
1 polymer ?
#
loop_
_entity_poly.entity_id
_entity_poly.type
_entity_poly.pdbx_seq_one_letter_code
_entity_poly.pdbx_strand_id
1 'polypeptide(L)' 'MDSIDDARAFLIARELIEQHGDDVGRFLQDKIDALMASADLEQLSAWFVIRNAVALSIQSDATLH' A
#
# COMPACT_ATOMS: atom_id res chain seq x y z
N MET A 1 -3.63 12.34 -15.41
CA MET A 1 -2.73 11.43 -14.67
C MET A 1 -3.59 10.25 -14.27
N ASP A 2 -3.23 9.02 -14.67
CA ASP A 2 -4.03 7.82 -14.35
C ASP A 2 -4.10 7.65 -12.84
N SER A 3 -5.29 7.79 -12.27
CA SER A 3 -5.54 7.32 -10.90
C SER A 3 -5.19 5.84 -10.84
N ILE A 4 -4.46 5.41 -9.82
CA ILE A 4 -4.32 3.98 -9.57
C ILE A 4 -5.73 3.43 -9.39
N ASP A 5 -6.16 2.58 -10.33
CA ASP A 5 -7.38 1.81 -10.17
C ASP A 5 -7.18 0.73 -9.10
N ASP A 6 -8.28 0.29 -8.51
CA ASP A 6 -8.24 -0.65 -7.37
C ASP A 6 -7.51 -1.95 -7.74
N ALA A 7 -7.67 -2.45 -8.97
CA ALA A 7 -7.02 -3.68 -9.43
C ALA A 7 -5.49 -3.55 -9.44
N ARG A 8 -4.98 -2.42 -9.94
CA ARG A 8 -3.55 -2.10 -9.92
C ARG A 8 -3.04 -1.92 -8.49
N ALA A 9 -3.84 -1.34 -7.60
CA ALA A 9 -3.48 -1.23 -6.18
C ALA A 9 -3.31 -2.62 -5.53
N PHE A 10 -4.17 -3.58 -5.84
CA PHE A 10 -4.05 -4.96 -5.34
C PHE A 10 -2.83 -5.70 -5.89
N LEU A 11 -2.46 -5.48 -7.16
CA LEU A 11 -1.23 -6.06 -7.72
C LEU A 11 0.02 -5.52 -7.00
N ILE A 12 0.10 -4.20 -6.83
CA ILE A 12 1.21 -3.57 -6.09
C ILE A 12 1.21 -4.04 -4.63
N ALA A 13 0.05 -4.13 -3.99
CA ALA A 13 -0.08 -4.61 -2.63
C ALA A 13 0.50 -6.03 -2.48
N ARG A 14 0.18 -6.93 -3.42
CA ARG A 14 0.74 -8.30 -3.40
C ARG A 14 2.26 -8.29 -3.58
N GLU A 15 2.78 -7.52 -4.53
CA GLU A 15 4.23 -7.39 -4.72
C GLU A 15 4.93 -6.85 -3.47
N LEU A 16 4.33 -5.87 -2.78
CA LEU A 16 4.87 -5.32 -1.54
C LEU A 16 4.84 -6.34 -0.39
N ILE A 17 3.77 -7.12 -0.27
CA ILE A 17 3.69 -8.21 0.71
C ILE A 17 4.74 -9.29 0.42
N GLU A 18 4.93 -9.66 -0.85
CA GLU A 18 5.96 -10.64 -1.24
C GLU A 18 7.38 -10.14 -0.96
N GLN A 19 7.65 -8.84 -1.15
CA GLN A 19 8.97 -8.24 -0.94
C GLN A 19 9.30 -7.99 0.53
N HIS A 20 8.31 -7.56 1.32
CA HIS A 20 8.54 -7.09 2.69
C HIS A 20 7.98 -8.03 3.77
N GLY A 21 7.11 -8.98 3.41
CA GLY A 21 6.46 -9.88 4.36
C GLY A 21 5.77 -9.11 5.49
N ASP A 22 6.04 -9.51 6.73
CA ASP A 22 5.48 -8.88 7.93
C ASP A 22 5.89 -7.40 8.09
N ASP A 23 7.01 -6.98 7.50
CA ASP A 23 7.51 -5.60 7.59
C ASP A 23 6.81 -4.64 6.60
N VAL A 24 5.89 -5.13 5.76
CA VAL A 24 5.18 -4.30 4.76
C VAL A 24 4.47 -3.11 5.40
N GLY A 25 3.93 -3.28 6.61
CA GLY A 25 3.28 -2.20 7.35
C GLY A 25 4.24 -1.06 7.72
N ARG A 26 5.46 -1.39 8.12
CA ARG A 26 6.51 -0.42 8.45
C ARG A 26 6.99 0.32 7.21
N PHE A 27 7.24 -0.42 6.13
CA PHE A 27 7.63 0.17 4.84
C PHE A 27 6.60 1.21 4.35
N LEU A 28 5.30 0.86 4.40
CA LEU A 28 4.23 1.76 4.00
C LEU A 28 4.19 3.03 4.86
N GLN A 29 4.39 2.89 6.18
CA GLN A 29 4.43 4.03 7.09
C GLN A 29 5.60 4.96 6.77
N ASP A 30 6.81 4.41 6.61
CA ASP A 30 8.01 5.19 6.27
C ASP A 30 7.82 5.94 4.93
N LYS A 31 7.16 5.31 3.96
CA LYS A 31 6.86 5.93 2.65
C LYS A 31 5.86 7.07 2.78
N ILE A 32 4.80 6.89 3.55
CA ILE A 32 3.79 7.94 3.82
C ILE A 32 4.43 9.12 4.54
N ASP A 33 5.25 8.86 5.56
CA ASP A 33 5.94 9.91 6.33
C ASP A 33 6.88 10.73 5.44
N ALA A 34 7.63 10.07 4.54
CA ALA A 34 8.49 10.75 3.57
C ALA A 34 7.69 11.66 2.62
N LEU A 35 6.53 11.21 2.15
CA LEU A 35 5.67 11.99 1.23
C LEU A 35 4.97 13.16 1.93
N MET A 36 4.58 12.99 3.20
CA MET A 36 4.09 14.08 4.03
C MET A 36 5.19 15.13 4.24
N ALA A 37 6.42 14.70 4.52
CA ALA A 37 7.55 15.61 4.71
C ALA A 37 7.90 16.40 3.43
N SER A 38 7.73 15.79 2.25
CA SER A 38 7.95 16.46 0.96
C SER A 38 6.72 17.21 0.43
N ALA A 39 5.60 17.20 1.16
CA ALA A 39 4.30 17.74 0.72
C ALA A 39 3.83 17.24 -0.65
N ASP A 40 4.20 16.02 -1.02
CA ASP A 40 3.81 15.40 -2.30
C ASP A 40 2.45 14.72 -2.15
N LEU A 41 1.40 15.55 -2.17
CA LEU A 41 0.03 15.12 -1.92
C LEU A 41 -0.53 14.19 -3.01
N GLU A 42 -0.02 14.30 -4.24
CA GLU A 42 -0.44 13.46 -5.36
C GLU A 42 0.03 12.02 -5.13
N GLN A 43 1.32 11.84 -4.85
CA GLN A 43 1.84 10.51 -4.50
C GLN A 43 1.24 10.01 -3.18
N LEU A 44 1.03 10.89 -2.20
CA LEU A 44 0.43 10.51 -0.92
C LEU A 44 -0.95 9.88 -1.10
N SER A 45 -1.79 10.45 -1.97
CA SER A 45 -3.11 9.89 -2.34
C SER A 45 -2.99 8.46 -2.89
N ALA A 46 -2.10 8.25 -3.86
CA ALA A 46 -1.86 6.94 -4.46
C ALA A 46 -1.38 5.89 -3.42
N TRP A 47 -0.48 6.28 -2.53
CA TRP A 47 0.05 5.40 -1.49
C TRP A 47 -0.98 5.03 -0.41
N PHE A 48 -1.98 5.88 -0.15
CA PHE A 48 -3.11 5.51 0.71
C PHE A 48 -3.99 4.42 0.09
N VAL A 49 -4.24 4.48 -1.22
CA VAL A 49 -4.99 3.42 -1.93
C VAL A 49 -4.24 2.08 -1.84
N ILE A 50 -2.91 2.11 -2.06
CA ILE A 50 -2.06 0.90 -1.94
C ILE A 50 -2.08 0.35 -0.51
N ARG A 51 -1.94 1.20 0.52
CA ARG A 51 -2.01 0.78 1.93
C ARG A 51 -3.33 0.10 2.26
N ASN A 52 -4.45 0.62 1.75
CA ASN A 52 -5.75 0.00 1.95
C ASN A 52 -5.84 -1.37 1.26
N ALA A 53 -5.33 -1.49 0.02
CA ALA A 53 -5.27 -2.77 -0.68
C ALA A 53 -4.40 -3.81 0.07
N VAL A 54 -3.27 -3.39 0.67
CA VAL A 54 -2.44 -4.26 1.53
C VAL A 54 -3.24 -4.73 2.75
N ALA A 55 -3.90 -3.82 3.47
CA ALA A 55 -4.69 -4.17 4.65
C ALA A 55 -5.80 -5.18 4.32
N LEU A 56 -6.52 -4.96 3.21
CA LEU A 56 -7.57 -5.87 2.74
C LEU A 56 -7.01 -7.24 2.31
N SER A 57 -5.83 -7.26 1.68
CA SER A 57 -5.19 -8.50 1.24
C SER A 57 -4.78 -9.36 2.44
N ILE A 58 -4.15 -8.75 3.46
CA ILE A 58 -3.76 -9.44 4.71
C ILE A 58 -4.99 -9.94 5.47
N GLN A 59 -6.04 -9.11 5.59
CA GLN A 59 -7.26 -9.52 6.28
C GLN A 59 -7.97 -10.68 5.58
N SER A 60 -7.97 -10.68 4.24
CA SER A 60 -8.56 -11.77 3.44
C SER A 60 -7.78 -13.07 3.62
N ASP A 61 -6.44 -13.00 3.66
CA ASP A 61 -5.57 -14.15 3.92
C ASP A 61 -5.82 -14.74 5.32
N ALA A 62 -5.92 -13.88 6.34
CA ALA A 62 -6.22 -14.29 7.72
C ALA A 62 -7.61 -14.93 7.90
N THR A 63 -8.55 -14.70 6.98
CA THR A 63 -9.91 -15.26 7.04
C THR A 63 -10.04 -16.61 6.32
N LEU A 64 -9.06 -16.97 5.47
CA LEU A 64 -9.07 -18.20 4.66
C LEU A 64 -8.36 -19.40 5.35
N HIS A 65 -7.87 -19.21 6.58
CA HIS A 65 -7.20 -20.22 7.41
C HIS A 65 -8.08 -20.72 8.55
#